data_AF-A0A5Q2MJR7-F1
#
_entry.id   AF-A0A5Q2MJR7-F1
#
_cell.length_a   1.000
_cell.length_b   1.000
_cell.length_c   1.000
_cell.angle_alpha   90.00
_cell.angle_beta   90.00
_cell.angle_gamma   90.00
#
_symmetry.space_group_name_H-M   'P 1'
#
loop_
_entity.id
_entity.type
_entity.pdbx_description
1 polymer ?
#
loop_
_entity_poly.entity_id
_entity_poly.type
_entity_poly.pdbx_seq_one_letter_code
_entity_poly.pdbx_strand_id
1 'polypeptide(L)'
;MVRSELDLAKTEAKAEVAKAGKGAGLLGGAAVAGYFALLFLSLCVMFLLGEGMDLQWAALIVFAVWAIGAAVLAVMGRAQMKTVNPALDRTQETLKEDVQWAKNQK
;
A
#
# COMPACT_ATOMS: atom_id res chain seq x y z
N MET A 1 38.72 11.18 -11.73
CA MET A 1 37.71 10.64 -12.67
C MET A 1 36.72 9.76 -11.91
N VAL A 2 37.08 8.54 -11.49
CA VAL A 2 36.16 7.57 -10.83
C VAL A 2 35.53 8.07 -9.51
N ARG A 3 36.27 8.81 -8.69
CA ARG A 3 35.76 9.32 -7.40
C ARG A 3 34.67 10.39 -7.56
N SER A 4 34.75 11.19 -8.62
CA SER A 4 33.76 12.21 -8.96
C SER A 4 32.44 11.58 -9.43
N GLU A 5 32.52 10.51 -10.23
CA GLU A 5 31.35 9.76 -10.69
C GLU A 5 30.64 9.04 -9.54
N LEU A 6 31.41 8.50 -8.59
CA LEU A 6 30.86 7.91 -7.36
C LEU A 6 30.18 8.94 -6.47
N ASP A 7 30.76 10.14 -6.31
CA ASP A 7 30.13 11.22 -5.55
C ASP A 7 28.87 11.75 -6.26
N LEU A 8 28.86 11.78 -7.60
CA LEU A 8 27.68 12.14 -8.39
C LEU A 8 26.56 11.11 -8.22
N ALA A 9 26.86 9.83 -8.41
CA ALA A 9 25.92 8.72 -8.25
C ALA A 9 25.36 8.66 -6.81
N LYS A 10 26.20 8.94 -5.80
CA LYS A 10 25.75 9.02 -4.41
C LYS A 10 24.81 10.21 -4.18
N THR A 11 25.05 11.33 -4.85
CA THR A 11 24.21 12.53 -4.74
C THR A 11 22.87 12.33 -5.45
N GLU A 12 22.88 11.74 -6.64
CA GLU A 12 21.68 11.37 -7.39
C GLU A 12 20.86 10.33 -6.64
N ALA A 13 21.49 9.26 -6.15
CA ALA A 13 20.82 8.24 -5.33
C ALA A 13 20.20 8.85 -4.07
N LYS A 14 20.89 9.79 -3.40
CA LYS A 14 20.31 10.51 -2.25
C LYS A 14 19.12 11.38 -2.63
N ALA A 15 19.20 12.11 -3.75
CA ALA A 15 18.11 12.95 -4.23
C ALA A 15 16.89 12.09 -4.62
N GLU A 16 17.12 10.95 -5.24
CA GLU A 16 16.09 9.98 -5.62
C GLU A 16 15.43 9.35 -4.38
N VAL A 17 16.22 8.91 -3.40
CA VAL A 17 15.73 8.42 -2.10
C VAL A 17 14.93 9.50 -1.37
N ALA A 18 15.40 10.75 -1.37
CA ALA A 18 14.67 11.85 -0.72
C ALA A 18 13.34 12.14 -1.42
N LYS A 19 13.30 12.09 -2.76
CA LYS A 19 12.08 12.27 -3.55
C LYS A 19 11.09 11.12 -3.31
N ALA A 20 11.57 9.89 -3.33
CA ALA A 20 10.77 8.70 -3.01
C ALA A 20 10.26 8.75 -1.56
N GLY A 21 11.11 9.14 -0.60
CA GLY A 21 10.76 9.28 0.81
C GLY A 21 9.72 10.38 1.06
N LYS A 22 9.83 11.53 0.37
CA LYS A 22 8.82 12.60 0.44
C LYS A 22 7.48 12.12 -0.14
N GLY A 23 7.50 11.42 -1.27
CA GLY A 23 6.30 10.84 -1.88
C GLY A 23 5.63 9.83 -0.97
N ALA A 24 6.40 8.89 -0.42
CA ALA A 24 5.92 7.90 0.54
C ALA A 24 5.38 8.55 1.83
N GLY A 25 6.04 9.60 2.33
CA GLY A 25 5.59 10.36 3.50
C GLY A 25 4.28 11.10 3.26
N LEU A 26 4.09 11.72 2.09
CA LEU A 26 2.83 12.36 1.70
C LEU A 26 1.69 11.33 1.55
N LEU A 27 1.95 10.19 0.90
CA LEU A 27 0.96 9.13 0.77
C LEU A 27 0.60 8.50 2.12
N GLY A 28 1.59 8.28 3.00
CA GLY A 28 1.35 7.82 4.36
C GLY A 28 0.53 8.81 5.18
N GLY A 29 0.87 10.10 5.11
CA GLY A 29 0.08 11.17 5.73
C GLY A 29 -1.34 11.25 5.20
N ALA A 30 -1.53 11.13 3.88
CA ALA A 30 -2.84 11.11 3.25
C ALA A 30 -3.67 9.90 3.67
N ALA A 31 -3.07 8.72 3.85
CA ALA A 31 -3.76 7.54 4.34
C ALA A 31 -4.28 7.74 5.78
N VAL A 32 -3.46 8.30 6.67
CA VAL A 32 -3.85 8.61 8.05
C VAL A 32 -4.94 9.68 8.08
N ALA A 33 -4.75 10.78 7.35
CA ALA A 33 -5.73 11.86 7.25
C ALA A 33 -7.06 11.36 6.66
N GLY A 34 -7.01 10.54 5.61
CA GLY A 34 -8.18 9.90 5.01
C GLY A 34 -8.91 8.98 5.99
N TYR A 35 -8.18 8.19 6.78
CA TYR A 35 -8.77 7.35 7.82
C TYR A 35 -9.53 8.18 8.86
N PHE A 36 -8.93 9.26 9.37
CA PHE A 36 -9.62 10.16 10.32
C PHE A 36 -10.81 10.88 9.70
N ALA A 37 -10.70 11.32 8.44
CA ALA A 37 -11.81 11.93 7.73
C ALA A 37 -13.01 10.98 7.63
N LEU A 38 -12.76 9.71 7.29
CA LEU A 38 -13.78 8.66 7.22
C LEU A 38 -14.37 8.34 8.61
N LEU A 39 -13.55 8.34 9.66
CA LEU A 39 -14.00 8.16 11.04
C LEU A 39 -14.95 9.29 11.47
N PHE A 40 -14.55 10.55 11.28
CA PHE A 40 -15.40 11.68 11.64
C PHE A 40 -16.66 11.76 10.79
N LEU A 41 -16.58 11.44 9.50
CA LEU A 41 -17.76 11.30 8.64
C LEU A 41 -18.72 10.23 9.17
N SER A 42 -18.19 9.09 9.63
CA SER A 42 -19.00 8.01 10.20
C SER A 42 -19.71 8.45 11.48
N LEU A 43 -19.02 9.17 12.36
CA LEU A 43 -19.63 9.74 13.57
C LEU A 43 -20.71 10.77 13.21
N CYS A 44 -20.43 11.65 12.25
CA CYS A 44 -21.39 12.64 11.77
C CYS A 44 -22.67 11.99 11.27
N VAL A 45 -22.55 10.98 10.41
CA VAL A 45 -23.70 10.20 9.91
C VAL A 45 -24.43 9.50 11.06
N MET A 46 -23.71 8.87 11.98
CA MET A 46 -24.31 8.18 13.12
C MET A 46 -25.13 9.12 14.01
N PHE A 47 -24.59 10.29 14.35
CA PHE A 47 -25.31 11.29 15.16
C PHE A 47 -26.49 11.89 14.39
N LEU A 48 -26.33 12.18 13.10
CA LEU A 48 -27.40 12.71 12.25
C LEU A 48 -28.57 11.74 12.15
N LEU A 49 -28.30 10.44 11.96
CA LEU A 49 -29.34 9.42 11.98
C LEU A 49 -29.95 9.27 13.39
N GLY A 50 -29.13 9.41 14.42
CA GLY A 50 -29.54 9.36 15.83
C GLY A 50 -30.53 10.44 16.26
N GLU A 51 -30.69 11.53 15.49
CA GLU A 51 -31.75 12.51 15.72
C GLU A 51 -33.14 11.97 15.32
N GLY A 52 -33.19 11.05 14.35
CA GLY A 52 -34.43 10.46 13.83
C GLY A 52 -34.74 9.04 14.32
N MET A 53 -33.79 8.36 14.97
CA MET A 53 -33.95 7.00 15.52
C MET A 53 -33.01 6.78 16.71
N ASP A 54 -33.19 5.69 17.47
CA ASP A 54 -32.25 5.37 18.55
C ASP A 54 -30.82 5.20 18.03
N LEU A 55 -29.86 5.75 18.78
CA LEU A 55 -28.45 5.81 18.38
C LEU A 55 -27.85 4.41 18.11
N GLN A 56 -28.36 3.37 18.78
CA GLN A 56 -27.95 1.98 18.57
C GLN A 56 -28.26 1.51 17.15
N TRP A 57 -29.43 1.87 16.61
CA TRP A 57 -29.82 1.51 15.24
C TRP A 57 -29.03 2.31 14.22
N ALA A 58 -28.77 3.60 14.48
CA ALA A 58 -27.90 4.41 13.64
C ALA A 58 -26.48 3.82 13.56
N ALA A 59 -25.92 3.39 14.69
CA ALA A 59 -24.60 2.75 14.75
C ALA A 59 -24.57 1.43 13.96
N LEU A 60 -25.62 0.61 14.04
CA LEU A 60 -25.72 -0.63 13.25
C LEU A 60 -25.76 -0.36 11.74
N ILE A 61 -26.47 0.68 11.30
CA ILE A 61 -26.52 1.07 9.88
C ILE A 61 -25.13 1.49 9.39
N VAL A 62 -24.44 2.37 10.13
CA VAL A 62 -23.09 2.83 9.77
C VAL A 62 -22.11 1.65 9.76
N PHE A 63 -22.20 0.74 10.73
CA PHE A 63 -21.43 -0.50 10.75
C PHE A 63 -21.69 -1.36 9.51
N ALA A 64 -22.95 -1.56 9.13
CA ALA A 64 -23.32 -2.35 7.96
C ALA A 64 -22.70 -1.80 6.67
N VAL A 65 -22.69 -0.46 6.49
CA VAL A 65 -22.04 0.19 5.34
C VAL A 65 -20.54 -0.13 5.30
N TRP A 66 -19.83 0.00 6.42
CA TRP A 66 -18.41 -0.35 6.50
C TRP A 66 -18.14 -1.83 6.31
N ALA A 67 -18.99 -2.71 6.84
CA ALA A 67 -18.85 -4.15 6.69
C ALA A 67 -18.98 -4.56 5.21
N ILE A 68 -19.94 -3.99 4.49
CA ILE A 68 -20.10 -4.20 3.04
C ILE A 68 -18.88 -3.66 2.29
N GLY A 69 -18.46 -2.43 2.58
CA GLY A 69 -17.28 -1.83 1.94
C GLY A 69 -16.01 -2.66 2.16
N ALA A 70 -15.78 -3.13 3.40
CA ALA A 70 -14.65 -3.98 3.75
C ALA A 70 -14.72 -5.34 3.03
N ALA A 71 -15.89 -5.96 2.94
CA ALA A 71 -16.07 -7.21 2.20
C ALA A 71 -15.73 -7.04 0.71
N VAL A 72 -16.22 -5.96 0.07
CA VAL A 72 -15.91 -5.65 -1.33
C VAL A 72 -14.41 -5.43 -1.53
N LEU A 73 -13.78 -4.60 -0.70
CA LEU A 73 -12.34 -4.34 -0.78
C LEU A 73 -11.51 -5.60 -0.55
N ALA A 74 -11.91 -6.47 0.39
CA ALA A 74 -11.24 -7.73 0.64
C ALA A 74 -11.34 -8.68 -0.56
N VAL A 75 -12.50 -8.77 -1.20
CA VAL A 75 -12.70 -9.58 -2.42
C VAL A 75 -11.88 -9.03 -3.58
N MET A 76 -11.92 -7.72 -3.82
CA MET A 76 -11.14 -7.07 -4.88
C MET A 76 -9.63 -7.21 -4.64
N GLY A 77 -9.18 -6.99 -3.41
CA GLY A 77 -7.77 -7.16 -3.03
C GLY A 77 -7.31 -8.60 -3.23
N ARG A 78 -8.12 -9.59 -2.85
CA ARG A 78 -7.84 -11.00 -3.14
C ARG A 78 -7.80 -11.29 -4.63
N ALA A 79 -8.69 -10.72 -5.43
CA ALA A 79 -8.69 -10.90 -6.87
C ALA A 79 -7.42 -10.32 -7.51
N GLN A 80 -7.00 -9.12 -7.12
CA GLN A 80 -5.77 -8.48 -7.58
C GLN A 80 -4.52 -9.28 -7.15
N MET A 81 -4.46 -9.76 -5.92
CA MET A 81 -3.35 -10.60 -5.46
C MET A 81 -3.25 -11.93 -6.23
N LYS A 82 -4.38 -12.48 -6.71
CA LYS A 82 -4.37 -13.69 -7.56
C LYS A 82 -3.85 -13.43 -8.97
N THR A 83 -3.96 -12.20 -9.48
CA THR A 83 -3.41 -11.83 -10.79
C THR A 83 -1.93 -11.49 -10.75
N VAL A 84 -1.40 -11.15 -9.57
CA VAL A 84 0.04 -11.05 -9.38
C VAL A 84 0.57 -12.47 -9.32
N ASN A 85 1.25 -12.93 -10.38
CA ASN A 85 1.92 -14.23 -10.38
C ASN A 85 3.20 -14.11 -9.53
N PRO A 86 3.27 -14.67 -8.30
CA PRO A 86 4.52 -14.66 -7.54
C PRO A 86 5.59 -15.56 -8.17
N ALA A 87 5.20 -16.39 -9.15
CA ALA A 87 6.10 -17.18 -9.97
C ALA A 87 6.67 -16.32 -11.11
N LEU A 88 7.68 -15.51 -10.81
CA LEU A 88 8.71 -15.16 -11.79
C LEU A 88 9.49 -16.44 -12.15
N ASP A 89 8.84 -17.42 -12.79
CA ASP A 89 9.47 -18.70 -13.15
C ASP A 89 10.72 -18.45 -14.00
N ARG A 90 10.66 -17.44 -14.88
CA ARG A 90 11.80 -16.98 -15.69
C ARG A 90 12.95 -16.42 -14.85
N THR A 91 12.68 -15.59 -13.83
CA THR A 91 13.75 -15.01 -13.01
C THR A 91 14.37 -16.04 -12.07
N GLN A 92 13.61 -17.03 -11.60
CA GLN A 92 14.18 -18.13 -10.82
C GLN A 92 15.02 -19.07 -11.69
N GLU A 93 14.65 -19.30 -12.96
CA GLU A 93 15.49 -20.03 -13.93
C GLU A 93 16.80 -19.30 -14.20
N THR A 94 16.76 -17.99 -14.52
CA THR A 94 17.97 -17.21 -14.80
C THR A 94 18.89 -17.14 -13.58
N LEU A 95 18.33 -16.95 -12.37
CA LEU A 95 19.13 -16.97 -11.13
C LEU A 95 19.73 -18.35 -10.82
N LYS A 96 19.04 -19.45 -11.18
CA LYS A 96 19.59 -20.81 -11.04
C LYS A 96 20.70 -21.08 -12.06
N GLU A 97 20.57 -20.61 -13.30
CA GLU A 97 21.62 -20.67 -14.32
C GLU A 97 22.86 -19.85 -13.93
N ASP A 98 22.66 -18.63 -13.42
CA ASP A 98 23.77 -17.76 -12.99
C ASP A 98 24.55 -18.37 -11.82
N VAL A 99 23.85 -18.98 -10.85
CA VAL A 99 24.47 -19.68 -9.72
C VAL A 99 25.18 -20.97 -10.19
N GLN A 100 24.63 -21.67 -11.18
CA GLN A 100 25.27 -22.85 -11.79
C GLN A 100 26.56 -22.47 -12.53
N TRP A 101 26.55 -21.39 -13.31
CA TRP A 101 27.73 -20.90 -14.03
C TRP A 101 28.84 -20.48 -13.05
N ALA A 102 28.50 -19.76 -11.98
CA ALA A 102 29.46 -19.36 -10.94
C ALA A 102 30.04 -20.55 -10.15
N LYS A 103 29.29 -21.66 -10.01
CA LYS A 103 29.77 -22.88 -9.37
C LYS A 103 30.74 -23.69 -10.24
N ASN A 104 30.53 -23.71 -11.56
CA ASN A 104 31.37 -24.44 -12.52
C ASN A 104 32.66 -23.68 -12.90
N GLN A 105 32.81 -22.42 -12.46
CA GLN A 105 34.00 -21.60 -12.71
C GLN A 105 35.06 -21.69 -11.60
N LYS A 106 34.92 -22.65 -10.66
CA LYS A 106 35.95 -23.04 -9.69
C LYS A 106 36.48 -24.42 -10.02
#